data_AF-A0A2A2M4M5-F1
#
_entry.id   AF-A0A2A2M4M5-F1
#
_cell.length_a   1.000
_cell.length_b   1.000
_cell.length_c   1.000
_cell.angle_alpha   90.00
_cell.angle_beta   90.00
_cell.angle_gamma   90.00
#
_symmetry.space_group_name_H-M   'P 1'
#
loop_
_entity.id
_entity.type
_entity.pdbx_description
1 polymer ?
#
loop_
_entity_poly.entity_id
_entity_poly.type
_entity_poly.pdbx_seq_one_letter_code
_entity_poly.pdbx_strand_id
1 'polypeptide(L)'
;MRQHRLAGAGFAFHQQRTAQRDRGVDRDLQVVGRDVILRAFEALHGRIPDIEYRVRRCRIAGRSASGGGGVCAQPIAVPAGLIHDRRGVRGDNVMIAFRALLIAAWTVLAIYTGVVIARHGMDLLPIFFGDLARTTWSGQFNADFSCFLLLSALWTAWRHHFTPVGFGLAILAFFGGAGFLLPYLLLLSIQTRGDMTALLTGGRRAATGGRGTVQ
;
A
#
# COMPACT_ATOMS: atom_id res chain seq x y z
N MET A 1 -42.17 -5.76 73.80
CA MET A 1 -42.57 -6.05 72.41
C MET A 1 -42.16 -7.50 72.13
N ARG A 2 -43.08 -8.48 72.02
CA ARG A 2 -43.69 -8.99 70.76
C ARG A 2 -42.66 -9.05 69.61
N GLN A 3 -42.02 -10.19 69.34
CA GLN A 3 -42.47 -11.44 68.68
C GLN A 3 -42.58 -11.38 67.14
N HIS A 4 -41.88 -12.30 66.48
CA HIS A 4 -42.22 -13.18 65.31
C HIS A 4 -40.97 -13.42 64.43
N ARG A 5 -40.48 -14.66 64.28
CA ARG A 5 -40.83 -15.67 63.25
C ARG A 5 -40.58 -15.18 61.81
N LEU A 6 -40.09 -15.93 60.83
CA LEU A 6 -39.47 -17.26 60.61
C LEU A 6 -39.48 -17.40 59.06
N ALA A 7 -38.67 -18.29 58.49
CA ALA A 7 -38.61 -18.62 57.04
C ALA A 7 -38.10 -17.48 56.11
N GLY A 8 -37.49 -17.77 54.95
CA GLY A 8 -37.10 -19.07 54.39
C GLY A 8 -36.49 -18.92 52.98
N ALA A 9 -35.79 -19.95 52.53
CA ALA A 9 -35.35 -20.26 51.14
C ALA A 9 -35.32 -19.14 50.08
N GLY A 10 -34.15 -18.87 49.49
CA GLY A 10 -34.02 -18.05 48.28
C GLY A 10 -32.62 -18.07 47.67
N PHE A 11 -32.49 -18.72 46.50
CA PHE A 11 -31.29 -18.71 45.67
C PHE A 11 -31.04 -17.33 45.01
N ALA A 12 -29.83 -17.21 44.48
CA ALA A 12 -29.45 -16.38 43.31
C ALA A 12 -29.05 -14.91 43.52
N PHE A 13 -27.82 -14.65 43.05
CA PHE A 13 -27.38 -13.45 42.34
C PHE A 13 -28.53 -12.61 41.77
N HIS A 14 -28.77 -11.42 42.33
CA HIS A 14 -29.69 -10.45 41.72
C HIS A 14 -29.19 -8.99 41.81
N GLN A 15 -28.04 -8.73 41.17
CA GLN A 15 -27.75 -7.39 40.66
C GLN A 15 -27.11 -7.42 39.27
N GLN A 16 -27.71 -8.21 38.36
CA GLN A 16 -27.33 -8.20 36.93
C GLN A 16 -28.56 -8.36 36.02
N ARG A 17 -28.84 -7.30 35.22
CA ARG A 17 -29.95 -7.13 34.24
C ARG A 17 -31.36 -7.14 34.87
N THR A 18 -32.28 -6.25 34.52
CA THR A 18 -32.70 -5.69 33.20
C THR A 18 -33.06 -4.20 33.35
N ALA A 19 -32.87 -3.32 32.36
CA ALA A 19 -33.42 -3.40 31.01
C ALA A 19 -32.41 -3.21 29.87
N GLN A 20 -32.75 -3.79 28.71
CA GLN A 20 -31.98 -3.87 27.48
C GLN A 20 -32.93 -3.54 26.30
N ARG A 21 -32.42 -2.81 25.29
CA ARG A 21 -33.00 -2.30 24.01
C ARG A 21 -32.75 -0.79 23.95
N ASP A 22 -32.15 -0.17 22.93
CA ASP A 22 -31.61 -0.58 21.63
C ASP A 22 -30.43 0.39 21.31
N ARG A 23 -29.41 0.12 20.47
CA ARG A 23 -29.04 -0.98 19.53
C ARG A 23 -27.51 -1.22 19.68
N GLY A 24 -26.80 -2.10 18.95
CA GLY A 24 -27.15 -2.99 17.85
C GLY A 24 -26.23 -2.90 16.61
N VAL A 25 -25.20 -2.06 16.64
CA VAL A 25 -24.06 -1.94 15.70
C VAL A 25 -22.92 -1.39 16.60
N ASP A 26 -21.66 -1.84 16.62
CA ASP A 26 -20.87 -2.51 15.59
C ASP A 26 -19.79 -3.41 16.23
N ARG A 27 -20.10 -4.69 16.48
CA ARG A 27 -19.10 -5.68 16.94
C ARG A 27 -18.49 -6.49 15.79
N ASP A 28 -19.04 -6.34 14.59
CA ASP A 28 -18.65 -7.09 13.41
C ASP A 28 -17.49 -6.41 12.65
N LEU A 29 -17.40 -5.07 12.64
CA LEU A 29 -16.26 -4.37 12.00
C LEU A 29 -14.89 -4.77 12.59
N GLN A 30 -14.84 -5.15 13.88
CA GLN A 30 -13.58 -5.53 14.52
C GLN A 30 -13.13 -6.97 14.18
N VAL A 31 -14.05 -7.82 13.70
CA VAL A 31 -13.72 -9.12 13.08
C VAL A 31 -13.32 -8.93 11.62
N VAL A 32 -14.08 -8.14 10.86
CA VAL A 32 -13.79 -7.84 9.45
C VAL A 32 -12.44 -7.13 9.29
N GLY A 33 -12.09 -6.18 10.16
CA GLY A 33 -10.80 -5.50 10.12
C GLY A 33 -9.62 -6.44 10.34
N ARG A 34 -9.74 -7.42 11.24
CA ARG A 34 -8.71 -8.42 11.47
C ARG A 34 -8.59 -9.36 10.26
N ASP A 35 -9.70 -9.83 9.72
CA ASP A 35 -9.68 -10.77 8.60
C ASP A 35 -9.20 -10.13 7.28
N VAL A 36 -9.43 -8.83 7.07
CA VAL A 36 -8.85 -8.08 5.93
C VAL A 36 -7.34 -7.92 6.08
N ILE A 37 -6.83 -7.58 7.27
CA ILE A 37 -5.38 -7.47 7.51
C ILE A 37 -4.71 -8.85 7.44
N LEU A 38 -5.31 -9.87 8.04
CA LEU A 38 -4.77 -11.23 8.01
C LEU A 38 -4.79 -11.81 6.60
N ARG A 39 -5.86 -11.62 5.82
CA ARG A 39 -5.89 -12.06 4.41
C ARG A 39 -4.98 -11.26 3.49
N ALA A 40 -4.76 -9.97 3.74
CA ALA A 40 -3.74 -9.21 3.01
C ALA A 40 -2.32 -9.75 3.29
N PHE A 41 -2.06 -10.17 4.54
CA PHE A 41 -0.79 -10.76 4.95
C PHE A 41 -0.59 -12.20 4.42
N GLU A 42 -1.64 -13.04 4.44
CA GLU A 42 -1.65 -14.39 3.84
C GLU A 42 -1.52 -14.34 2.31
N ALA A 43 -2.18 -13.39 1.65
CA ALA A 43 -2.06 -13.19 0.20
C ALA A 43 -0.64 -12.76 -0.23
N LEU A 44 0.13 -12.16 0.69
CA LEU A 44 1.53 -11.80 0.48
C LEU A 44 2.49 -12.98 0.77
N HIS A 45 2.23 -13.78 1.80
CA HIS A 45 3.06 -14.96 2.14
C HIS A 45 2.80 -16.19 1.26
N GLY A 46 1.58 -16.37 0.72
CA GLY A 46 1.22 -17.52 -0.12
C GLY A 46 1.80 -17.51 -1.54
N ARG A 47 2.69 -16.55 -1.87
CA ARG A 47 3.31 -16.47 -3.20
C ARG A 47 4.72 -15.87 -3.18
N ILE A 48 5.61 -16.49 -2.40
CA ILE A 48 7.02 -16.58 -2.80
C ILE A 48 7.08 -17.69 -3.85
N PRO A 49 7.12 -17.40 -5.17
CA PRO A 49 7.65 -18.38 -6.10
C PRO A 49 9.10 -18.58 -5.71
N ASP A 50 9.46 -19.82 -5.39
CA ASP A 50 10.85 -20.21 -5.21
C ASP A 50 11.59 -19.80 -6.50
N ILE A 51 12.41 -18.74 -6.43
CA ILE A 51 13.25 -18.34 -7.55
C ILE A 51 14.39 -19.33 -7.57
N GLU A 52 14.08 -20.52 -8.09
CA GLU A 52 15.06 -21.51 -8.51
C GLU A 52 15.92 -20.81 -9.55
N TYR A 53 17.01 -20.19 -9.08
CA TYR A 53 18.12 -19.73 -9.90
C TYR A 53 18.74 -20.97 -10.52
N ARG A 54 18.10 -21.44 -11.59
CA ARG A 54 18.57 -22.54 -12.44
C ARG A 54 19.75 -22.03 -13.25
N VAL A 55 20.86 -21.82 -12.52
CA VAL A 55 22.20 -21.70 -13.06
C VAL A 55 22.39 -22.94 -13.90
N ARG A 56 22.24 -22.79 -15.23
CA ARG A 56 22.72 -23.80 -16.17
C ARG A 56 24.23 -23.85 -15.98
N ARG A 57 24.66 -24.77 -15.12
CA ARG A 57 26.05 -25.11 -14.92
C ARG A 57 26.51 -25.71 -16.25
N CYS A 58 26.95 -24.86 -17.16
CA CYS A 58 27.55 -25.26 -18.42
C CYS A 58 28.87 -25.93 -18.05
N ARG A 59 28.80 -27.22 -17.76
CA ARG A 59 29.96 -28.06 -17.45
C ARG A 59 30.73 -28.19 -18.75
N ILE A 60 31.67 -27.28 -18.96
CA ILE A 60 32.74 -27.44 -19.94
C ILE A 60 33.54 -28.66 -19.49
N ALA A 61 33.09 -29.83 -19.93
CA ALA A 61 33.75 -31.10 -19.70
C ALA A 61 34.93 -31.20 -20.69
N GLY A 62 36.00 -30.48 -20.38
CA GLY A 62 37.28 -30.71 -21.04
C GLY A 62 37.81 -32.09 -20.65
N ARG A 63 37.67 -33.09 -21.51
CA ARG A 63 38.60 -34.22 -21.60
C ARG A 63 38.62 -34.84 -22.99
N SER A 64 39.84 -34.93 -23.52
CA SER A 64 40.16 -35.60 -24.77
C SER A 64 39.86 -37.10 -24.69
N ALA A 65 39.19 -37.64 -25.72
CA ALA A 65 39.33 -39.03 -26.14
C ALA A 65 38.80 -39.24 -27.57
N SER A 66 39.70 -39.72 -28.43
CA SER A 66 39.53 -40.44 -29.69
C SER A 66 38.15 -40.97 -30.10
N GLY A 67 37.78 -40.70 -31.36
CA GLY A 67 37.28 -41.71 -32.32
C GLY A 67 35.87 -42.29 -32.12
N GLY A 68 34.98 -42.05 -33.11
CA GLY A 68 33.73 -42.80 -33.26
C GLY A 68 32.61 -41.96 -33.85
N GLY A 69 32.09 -42.33 -35.02
CA GLY A 69 30.96 -41.64 -35.64
C GLY A 69 29.66 -41.88 -34.88
N GLY A 70 28.95 -40.81 -34.55
CA GLY A 70 27.62 -40.85 -33.93
C GLY A 70 26.78 -39.67 -34.39
N VAL A 71 25.71 -39.95 -35.14
CA VAL A 71 24.76 -38.92 -35.60
C VAL A 71 23.86 -38.53 -34.42
N CYS A 72 24.23 -37.49 -33.68
CA CYS A 72 23.36 -36.91 -32.66
C CYS A 72 22.21 -36.18 -33.34
N ALA A 73 20.98 -36.68 -33.14
CA ALA A 73 19.76 -36.05 -33.63
C ALA A 73 19.64 -34.60 -33.11
N GLN A 74 19.36 -33.67 -34.02
CA GLN A 74 19.04 -32.29 -33.69
C GLN A 74 17.80 -32.25 -32.78
N PRO A 75 17.81 -31.51 -31.66
CA PRO A 75 16.60 -31.34 -30.86
C PRO A 75 15.56 -30.57 -31.68
N ILE A 76 14.34 -31.11 -31.77
CA ILE A 76 13.22 -30.48 -32.48
C ILE A 76 13.02 -29.07 -31.92
N ALA A 77 13.21 -28.06 -32.77
CA ALA A 77 13.02 -26.66 -32.41
C ALA A 77 11.52 -26.41 -32.22
N VAL A 78 11.06 -26.42 -30.97
CA VAL A 78 9.71 -25.98 -30.61
C VAL A 78 9.55 -24.52 -31.05
N PRO A 79 8.59 -24.19 -31.92
CA PRO A 79 8.45 -22.83 -32.42
C PRO A 79 8.16 -21.87 -31.26
N ALA A 80 9.00 -20.85 -31.08
CA ALA A 80 8.95 -19.88 -29.98
C ALA A 80 7.80 -18.86 -30.11
N GLY A 81 6.66 -19.26 -30.70
CA GLY A 81 5.66 -18.40 -31.30
C GLY A 81 4.23 -18.57 -30.80
N LEU A 82 3.99 -19.11 -29.60
CA LEU A 82 2.65 -19.04 -28.98
C LEU A 82 2.60 -19.09 -27.44
N ILE A 83 3.60 -18.51 -26.75
CA ILE A 83 3.41 -18.19 -25.32
C ILE A 83 2.59 -16.90 -25.26
N HIS A 84 1.27 -17.04 -25.17
CA HIS A 84 0.37 -15.92 -24.90
C HIS A 84 0.77 -15.28 -23.58
N ASP A 85 1.31 -14.05 -23.62
CA ASP A 85 1.86 -13.42 -22.43
C ASP A 85 0.76 -12.95 -21.47
N ARG A 86 0.36 -13.86 -20.56
CA ARG A 86 -0.55 -13.56 -19.46
C ARG A 86 0.10 -12.75 -18.34
N ARG A 87 1.41 -12.44 -18.40
CA ARG A 87 2.07 -11.53 -17.44
C ARG A 87 1.84 -10.07 -17.83
N GLY A 88 1.94 -9.71 -19.11
CA GLY A 88 1.55 -8.38 -19.61
C GLY A 88 0.13 -7.98 -19.18
N VAL A 89 -0.88 -8.74 -19.62
CA VAL A 89 -2.31 -8.48 -19.31
C VAL A 89 -2.57 -8.40 -17.80
N ARG A 90 -1.85 -9.16 -16.97
CA ARG A 90 -1.98 -9.09 -15.50
C ARG A 90 -1.40 -7.79 -14.95
N GLY A 91 -0.24 -7.35 -15.45
CA GLY A 91 0.37 -6.07 -15.09
C GLY A 91 -0.54 -4.90 -15.44
N ASP A 92 -1.12 -4.92 -16.65
CA ASP A 92 -2.02 -3.87 -17.13
C ASP A 92 -3.25 -3.72 -16.21
N ASN A 93 -3.90 -4.84 -15.86
CA ASN A 93 -5.04 -4.85 -14.93
C ASN A 93 -4.67 -4.32 -13.54
N VAL A 94 -3.48 -4.65 -13.01
CA VAL A 94 -3.00 -4.13 -11.72
C VAL A 94 -2.76 -2.62 -11.79
N MET A 95 -2.19 -2.11 -12.88
CA MET A 95 -1.98 -0.66 -13.05
C MET A 95 -3.29 0.11 -13.28
N ILE A 96 -4.28 -0.49 -13.94
CA ILE A 96 -5.63 0.07 -14.03
C ILE A 96 -6.26 0.15 -12.63
N ALA A 97 -6.19 -0.93 -11.83
CA ALA A 97 -6.71 -0.94 -10.47
C ALA A 97 -6.02 0.09 -9.55
N PHE A 98 -4.70 0.24 -9.66
CA PHE A 98 -3.95 1.27 -8.93
C PHE A 98 -4.40 2.69 -9.30
N ARG A 99 -4.53 3.00 -10.59
CA ARG A 99 -5.03 4.31 -11.05
C ARG A 99 -6.48 4.56 -10.61
N ALA A 100 -7.34 3.56 -10.69
CA ALA A 100 -8.72 3.64 -10.22
C ALA A 100 -8.80 3.93 -8.71
N LEU A 101 -7.95 3.28 -7.90
CA LEU A 101 -7.83 3.56 -6.47
C LEU A 101 -7.40 5.00 -6.19
N LEU A 102 -6.38 5.51 -6.90
CA LEU A 102 -5.92 6.90 -6.73
C LEU A 102 -7.02 7.91 -7.09
N ILE A 103 -7.75 7.67 -8.18
CA ILE A 103 -8.89 8.51 -8.60
C ILE A 103 -9.99 8.48 -7.53
N ALA A 104 -10.44 7.28 -7.13
CA ALA A 104 -11.51 7.12 -6.14
C ALA A 104 -11.15 7.77 -4.78
N ALA A 105 -9.95 7.51 -4.28
CA ALA A 105 -9.47 8.10 -3.02
C ALA A 105 -9.39 9.63 -3.12
N TRP A 106 -8.92 10.18 -4.23
CA TRP A 106 -8.84 11.63 -4.42
C TRP A 106 -10.22 12.28 -4.56
N THR A 107 -11.14 11.67 -5.31
CA THR A 107 -12.53 12.15 -5.43
C THR A 107 -13.25 12.13 -4.08
N VAL A 108 -13.12 11.05 -3.30
CA VAL A 108 -13.71 10.97 -1.95
C VAL A 108 -13.12 12.05 -1.04
N LEU A 109 -11.79 12.23 -1.03
CA LEU A 109 -11.12 13.27 -0.26
C LEU A 109 -11.56 14.68 -0.68
N ALA A 110 -11.66 14.96 -1.98
CA ALA A 110 -12.06 16.26 -2.51
C ALA A 110 -13.52 16.60 -2.13
N ILE A 111 -14.44 15.64 -2.24
CA ILE A 111 -15.84 15.82 -1.84
C ILE A 111 -15.93 16.05 -0.32
N TYR A 112 -15.25 15.23 0.49
CA TYR A 112 -15.26 15.36 1.94
C TYR A 112 -14.70 16.73 2.39
N THR A 113 -13.55 17.13 1.85
CA THR A 113 -12.94 18.44 2.11
C THR A 113 -13.86 19.58 1.68
N GLY A 114 -14.52 19.48 0.52
CA GLY A 114 -15.50 20.47 0.08
C GLY A 114 -16.69 20.62 1.03
N VAL A 115 -17.21 19.52 1.58
CA VAL A 115 -18.29 19.52 2.60
C VAL A 115 -17.80 20.13 3.93
N VAL A 116 -16.56 19.84 4.34
CA VAL A 116 -15.97 20.47 5.54
C VAL A 116 -15.82 21.97 5.35
N ILE A 117 -15.26 22.42 4.22
CA ILE A 117 -15.08 23.85 3.90
C ILE A 117 -16.43 24.58 3.86
N ALA A 118 -17.44 24.01 3.21
CA ALA A 118 -18.78 24.60 3.12
C ALA A 118 -19.50 24.74 4.47
N ARG A 119 -19.05 24.00 5.51
CA ARG A 119 -19.65 24.02 6.85
C ARG A 119 -18.82 24.77 7.91
N HIS A 120 -17.50 24.81 7.76
CA HIS A 120 -16.58 25.30 8.79
C HIS A 120 -15.56 26.34 8.29
N GLY A 121 -15.61 26.75 7.02
CA GLY A 121 -14.65 27.70 6.45
C GLY A 121 -13.32 27.06 6.03
N MET A 122 -12.31 27.88 5.77
CA MET A 122 -10.99 27.43 5.29
C MET A 122 -9.92 27.37 6.40
N ASP A 123 -10.34 27.25 7.67
CA ASP A 123 -9.49 27.31 8.85
C ASP A 123 -8.67 26.03 9.12
N LEU A 124 -8.38 25.23 8.08
CA LEU A 124 -7.66 23.96 8.17
C LEU A 124 -6.32 24.10 8.89
N LEU A 125 -5.48 25.07 8.48
CA LEU A 125 -4.15 25.25 9.07
C LEU A 125 -4.21 25.78 10.53
N PRO A 126 -4.99 26.82 10.87
CA PRO A 126 -5.23 27.22 12.26
C PRO A 126 -5.70 26.07 13.16
N ILE A 127 -6.67 25.26 12.71
CA ILE A 127 -7.19 24.12 13.48
C ILE A 127 -6.10 23.04 13.64
N PHE A 128 -5.43 22.68 12.55
CA PHE A 128 -4.39 21.64 12.55
C PHE A 128 -3.24 21.95 13.52
N PHE A 129 -2.65 23.15 13.41
CA PHE A 129 -1.56 23.58 14.28
C PHE A 129 -2.03 23.87 15.71
N GLY A 130 -3.28 24.34 15.88
CA GLY A 130 -3.91 24.57 17.18
C GLY A 130 -4.14 23.28 17.97
N ASP A 131 -4.43 22.17 17.29
CA ASP A 131 -4.51 20.83 17.90
C ASP A 131 -3.13 20.20 18.10
N LEU A 132 -2.20 20.36 17.15
CA LEU A 132 -0.82 19.86 17.24
C LEU A 132 -0.09 20.40 18.48
N ALA A 133 -0.35 21.66 18.86
CA ALA A 133 0.20 22.28 20.06
C ALA A 133 -0.37 21.73 21.38
N ARG A 134 -1.37 20.84 21.34
CA ARG A 134 -2.05 20.29 22.52
C ARG A 134 -1.72 18.81 22.72
N THR A 135 -1.39 18.43 23.95
CA THR A 135 -1.19 17.02 24.34
C THR A 135 -2.54 16.27 24.42
N THR A 136 -3.13 15.99 23.26
CA THR A 136 -4.42 15.31 23.08
C THR A 136 -4.31 14.25 22.00
N TRP A 137 -5.31 13.37 21.87
CA TRP A 137 -5.35 12.38 20.78
C TRP A 137 -5.39 13.04 19.39
N SER A 138 -6.08 14.19 19.22
CA SER A 138 -6.05 14.95 17.96
C SER A 138 -4.65 15.50 17.67
N GLY A 139 -3.98 16.05 18.69
CA GLY A 139 -2.60 16.53 18.56
C GLY A 139 -1.59 15.43 18.24
N GLN A 140 -1.76 14.23 18.82
CA GLN A 140 -0.91 13.06 18.52
C GLN A 140 -1.08 12.61 17.07
N PHE A 141 -2.32 12.52 16.58
CA PHE A 141 -2.61 12.20 15.17
C PHE A 141 -2.07 13.28 14.23
N ASN A 142 -2.25 14.56 14.56
CA ASN A 142 -1.67 15.64 13.76
C ASN A 142 -0.12 15.59 13.76
N ALA A 143 0.51 15.09 14.82
CA ALA A 143 1.96 14.91 14.88
C ALA A 143 2.44 13.75 13.99
N ASP A 144 1.78 12.58 14.03
CA ASP A 144 2.14 11.45 13.16
C ASP A 144 1.82 11.75 11.67
N PHE A 145 0.72 12.43 11.39
CA PHE A 145 0.41 12.95 10.06
C PHE A 145 1.45 13.96 9.59
N SER A 146 1.92 14.87 10.46
CA SER A 146 3.02 15.79 10.14
C SER A 146 4.30 15.04 9.73
N CYS A 147 4.60 13.91 10.36
CA CYS A 147 5.72 13.05 9.94
C CYS A 147 5.50 12.47 8.53
N PHE A 148 4.28 12.03 8.19
CA PHE A 148 3.96 11.61 6.82
C PHE A 148 4.07 12.76 5.80
N LEU A 149 3.66 13.98 6.16
CA LEU A 149 3.81 15.17 5.30
C LEU A 149 5.29 15.50 5.05
N LEU A 150 6.13 15.46 6.10
CA LEU A 150 7.58 15.67 5.98
C LEU A 150 8.23 14.61 5.08
N LEU A 151 7.88 13.34 5.24
CA LEU A 151 8.38 12.25 4.40
C LEU A 151 7.91 12.39 2.94
N SER A 152 6.65 12.78 2.72
CA SER A 152 6.07 13.05 1.39
C SER A 152 6.80 14.20 0.67
N ALA A 153 7.03 15.30 1.38
CA ALA A 153 7.78 16.46 0.87
C ALA A 153 9.24 16.11 0.56
N LEU A 154 9.93 15.42 1.49
CA LEU A 154 11.31 15.00 1.30
C LEU A 154 11.47 14.00 0.15
N TRP A 155 10.57 13.02 0.03
CA TRP A 155 10.54 12.11 -1.12
C TRP A 155 10.30 12.86 -2.42
N THR A 156 9.39 13.84 -2.45
CA THR A 156 9.11 14.67 -3.64
C THR A 156 10.34 15.47 -4.07
N ALA A 157 11.02 16.14 -3.12
CA ALA A 157 12.27 16.86 -3.39
C ALA A 157 13.39 15.92 -3.88
N TRP A 158 13.62 14.81 -3.19
CA TRP A 158 14.64 13.81 -3.54
C TRP A 158 14.40 13.16 -4.91
N ARG A 159 13.14 12.86 -5.22
CA ARG A 159 12.70 12.31 -6.52
C ARG A 159 12.99 13.28 -7.67
N HIS A 160 12.79 14.58 -7.43
CA HIS A 160 13.16 15.66 -8.34
C HIS A 160 14.62 16.11 -8.21
N HIS A 161 15.46 15.31 -7.54
CA HIS A 161 16.89 15.54 -7.37
C HIS A 161 17.23 16.92 -6.77
N PHE A 162 16.38 17.42 -5.86
CA PHE A 162 16.52 18.74 -5.21
C PHE A 162 16.66 19.91 -6.21
N THR A 163 16.00 19.81 -7.36
CA THR A 163 15.86 20.95 -8.29
C THR A 163 14.90 22.02 -7.74
N PRO A 164 14.94 23.28 -8.22
CA PRO A 164 14.00 24.33 -7.80
C PRO A 164 12.52 23.93 -7.97
N VAL A 165 12.20 23.24 -9.07
CA VAL A 165 10.86 22.67 -9.31
C VAL A 165 10.53 21.59 -8.27
N GLY A 166 11.50 20.75 -7.92
CA GLY A 166 11.37 19.75 -6.85
C GLY A 166 11.07 20.36 -5.48
N PHE A 167 11.70 21.50 -5.14
CA PHE A 167 11.41 22.24 -3.91
C PHE A 167 10.01 22.86 -3.93
N GLY A 168 9.59 23.47 -5.05
CA GLY A 168 8.23 23.97 -5.21
C GLY A 168 7.18 22.86 -5.02
N LEU A 169 7.38 21.70 -5.66
CA LEU A 169 6.52 20.53 -5.49
C LEU A 169 6.58 19.94 -4.07
N ALA A 170 7.71 20.02 -3.38
CA ALA A 170 7.82 19.57 -1.99
C ALA A 170 7.03 20.47 -1.00
N ILE A 171 7.00 21.79 -1.24
CA ILE A 171 6.13 22.71 -0.47
C ILE A 171 4.66 22.36 -0.71
N LEU A 172 4.26 22.13 -1.97
CA LEU A 172 2.92 21.66 -2.31
C LEU A 172 2.59 20.29 -1.69
N ALA A 173 3.55 19.37 -1.61
CA ALA A 173 3.38 18.08 -0.97
C ALA A 173 3.21 18.17 0.55
N PHE A 174 3.94 19.09 1.20
CA PHE A 174 3.84 19.33 2.63
C PHE A 174 2.47 19.90 3.03
N PHE A 175 2.03 20.99 2.38
CA PHE A 175 0.74 21.62 2.73
C PHE A 175 -0.47 20.94 2.10
N GLY A 176 -0.33 20.34 0.92
CA GLY A 176 -1.43 19.67 0.20
C GLY A 176 -1.67 18.22 0.61
N GLY A 177 -0.71 17.57 1.29
CA GLY A 177 -0.82 16.20 1.80
C GLY A 177 -1.34 15.20 0.76
N ALA A 178 -2.31 14.38 1.15
CA ALA A 178 -2.97 13.42 0.24
C ALA A 178 -3.69 14.10 -0.94
N GLY A 179 -4.18 15.34 -0.76
CA GLY A 179 -4.83 16.11 -1.83
C GLY A 179 -3.89 16.47 -2.98
N PHE A 180 -2.60 16.63 -2.70
CA PHE A 180 -1.53 16.73 -3.70
C PHE A 180 -1.02 15.34 -4.13
N LEU A 181 -0.72 14.46 -3.17
CA LEU A 181 0.04 13.23 -3.42
C LEU A 181 -0.72 12.24 -4.32
N LEU A 182 -2.04 12.10 -4.15
CA LEU A 182 -2.86 11.18 -4.95
C LEU A 182 -2.87 11.55 -6.45
N PRO A 183 -3.23 12.78 -6.88
CA PRO A 183 -3.20 13.15 -8.30
C PRO A 183 -1.77 13.23 -8.84
N TYR A 184 -0.79 13.58 -8.00
CA TYR A 184 0.62 13.56 -8.39
C TYR A 184 1.10 12.13 -8.73
N LEU A 185 0.81 11.14 -7.87
CA LEU A 185 1.10 9.72 -8.16
C LEU A 185 0.34 9.21 -9.39
N LEU A 186 -0.90 9.67 -9.60
CA LEU A 186 -1.69 9.31 -10.78
C LEU A 186 -1.02 9.80 -12.08
N LEU A 187 -0.63 11.08 -12.12
CA LEU A 187 0.10 11.68 -13.24
C LEU A 187 1.44 10.97 -13.49
N LEU A 188 2.21 10.70 -12.44
CA LEU A 188 3.45 9.92 -12.51
C LEU A 188 3.22 8.54 -13.11
N SER A 189 2.15 7.83 -12.73
CA SER A 189 1.84 6.50 -13.27
C SER A 189 1.56 6.51 -14.77
N ILE A 190 1.08 7.62 -15.32
CA ILE A 190 0.85 7.82 -16.75
C ILE A 190 2.18 8.17 -17.43
N GLN A 191 2.95 9.12 -16.87
CA GLN A 191 4.25 9.53 -17.39
C GLN A 191 5.28 8.39 -17.44
N THR A 192 5.32 7.52 -16.43
CA THR A 192 6.23 6.36 -16.41
C THR A 192 5.64 5.13 -17.10
N ARG A 193 4.47 5.24 -17.75
CA ARG A 193 3.78 4.14 -18.45
C ARG A 193 3.57 2.89 -17.59
N GLY A 194 3.41 3.07 -16.27
CA GLY A 194 3.24 1.98 -15.32
C GLY A 194 4.53 1.41 -14.71
N ASP A 195 5.73 1.88 -15.10
CA ASP A 195 6.98 1.52 -14.41
C ASP A 195 6.98 2.10 -12.99
N MET A 196 6.83 1.20 -12.00
CA MET A 196 6.83 1.52 -10.58
C MET A 196 8.20 1.91 -10.05
N THR A 197 9.30 1.38 -10.61
CA THR A 197 10.67 1.77 -10.24
C THR A 197 10.94 3.20 -10.68
N ALA A 198 10.58 3.56 -11.91
CA ALA A 198 10.63 4.94 -12.37
C ALA A 198 9.64 5.85 -11.60
N LEU A 199 8.45 5.37 -11.22
CA LEU A 199 7.45 6.12 -10.43
C LEU A 199 7.90 6.43 -9.00
N LEU A 200 8.72 5.57 -8.40
CA LEU A 200 9.25 5.79 -7.05
C LEU A 200 10.59 6.53 -7.06
N THR A 201 11.55 6.11 -7.89
CA THR A 201 12.97 6.55 -7.78
C THR A 201 13.39 7.74 -8.65
N GLY A 202 12.68 7.96 -9.76
CA GLY A 202 12.94 9.01 -10.75
C GLY A 202 13.61 8.48 -12.02
N GLY A 203 13.22 8.98 -13.18
CA GLY A 203 13.56 8.40 -14.49
C GLY A 203 15.07 8.26 -14.78
N ARG A 204 15.93 9.03 -14.12
CA ARG A 204 17.39 8.95 -14.29
C ARG A 204 18.04 7.73 -13.63
N ARG A 205 17.39 7.06 -12.68
CA ARG A 205 17.97 5.92 -11.94
C ARG A 205 17.56 4.55 -12.48
N ALA A 206 16.34 4.43 -13.02
CA ALA A 206 15.87 3.20 -13.67
C ALA A 206 16.75 2.79 -14.87
N ALA A 207 17.26 3.77 -15.63
CA ALA A 207 18.13 3.53 -16.78
C ALA A 207 19.52 2.95 -16.41
N THR A 208 20.03 3.22 -15.20
CA THR A 208 21.37 2.79 -14.78
C THR A 208 21.40 1.34 -14.29
N GLY A 209 20.30 0.81 -13.76
CA GLY A 209 20.21 -0.57 -13.29
C GLY A 209 20.09 -1.63 -14.40
N GLY A 210 19.85 -1.21 -15.65
CA GLY A 210 19.56 -2.11 -16.78
C GLY A 210 20.75 -2.41 -17.71
N ARG A 211 21.92 -1.81 -17.49
CA ARG A 211 23.12 -2.03 -18.31
C ARG A 211 24.31 -2.44 -17.44
N GLY A 212 24.42 -3.74 -17.19
CA GLY A 212 25.72 -4.35 -16.91
C GLY A 212 26.58 -4.23 -18.17
N THR A 213 27.45 -3.23 -18.22
CA THR A 213 28.46 -3.08 -19.27
C THR A 213 29.51 -4.16 -19.10
N VAL A 214 29.37 -5.25 -19.84
CA VAL A 214 30.51 -6.11 -20.16
C VAL A 214 31.34 -5.36 -21.21
N GLN A 215 32.56 -4.99 -20.84
CA GLN A 215 33.62 -4.54 -21.72
C GLN A 215 34.93 -5.21 -21.27
#